data_AF-A0A9J6CEN3-F1
#
_entry.id   AF-A0A9J6CEN3-F1
#
_cell.length_a   1.000
_cell.length_b   1.000
_cell.length_c   1.000
_cell.angle_alpha   90.00
_cell.angle_beta   90.00
_cell.angle_gamma   90.00
#
_symmetry.space_group_name_H-M   'P 1'
#
loop_
_entity.id
_entity.type
_entity.pdbx_description
1 polymer ?
#
loop_
_entity_poly.entity_id
_entity_poly.type
_entity_poly.pdbx_seq_one_letter_code
_entity_poly.pdbx_strand_id
1 'polypeptide(L)'
;MFQLVRNVGSFLQKSTHILCNTSLLTSNSLPAIDSTFLVRTKIRDNFPRAKETYRIKKLGWKARLSYNGGRRLIWRRILKGKHVLTH
;
A
#
# COMPACT_ATOMS: atom_id res chain seq x y z
N MET A 1 -21.18 12.46 27.17
CA MET A 1 -19.74 12.79 27.17
C MET A 1 -19.00 11.71 26.38
N PHE A 2 -18.61 12.00 25.14
CA PHE A 2 -17.84 11.08 24.29
C PHE A 2 -16.41 11.59 24.17
N GLN A 3 -15.43 10.80 24.63
CA GLN A 3 -14.01 11.03 24.30
C GLN A 3 -13.55 10.02 23.26
N LEU A 4 -12.86 10.57 22.27
CA LEU A 4 -12.57 9.98 20.98
C LEU A 4 -11.05 9.87 20.85
N VAL A 5 -10.52 8.66 20.97
CA VAL A 5 -9.08 8.41 20.79
C VAL A 5 -8.84 8.06 19.31
N ARG A 6 -8.39 9.06 18.54
CA ARG A 6 -7.84 8.87 17.19
C ARG A 6 -6.39 8.45 17.31
N ASN A 7 -6.09 7.20 17.00
CA ASN A 7 -4.72 6.78 16.73
C ASN A 7 -4.42 7.05 15.25
N VAL A 8 -3.88 8.24 14.97
CA VAL A 8 -3.34 8.62 13.66
C VAL A 8 -1.90 8.12 13.61
N GLY A 9 -1.68 7.00 12.92
CA GLY A 9 -0.33 6.58 12.54
C GLY A 9 0.27 7.65 11.63
N SER A 10 1.25 8.39 12.13
CA SER A 10 2.06 9.32 11.37
C SER A 10 3.04 8.51 10.51
N PHE A 11 2.73 8.42 9.21
CA PHE A 11 3.70 8.00 8.21
C PHE A 11 4.74 9.12 8.09
N LEU A 12 5.88 8.96 8.75
CA LEU A 12 7.02 9.87 8.69
C LEU A 12 7.55 9.92 7.25
N GLN A 13 7.23 11.01 6.53
CA GLN A 13 8.04 11.45 5.40
C GLN A 13 9.25 12.19 5.96
N LYS A 14 10.44 11.57 5.89
CA LYS A 14 11.70 12.32 6.00
C LYS A 14 12.16 12.69 4.60
N SER A 15 11.98 13.98 4.30
CA SER A 15 12.64 14.69 3.21
C SER A 15 14.16 14.52 3.33
N THR A 16 14.82 14.21 2.22
CA THR A 16 16.20 14.63 1.99
C THR A 16 16.28 15.22 0.58
N HIS A 17 16.60 16.50 0.53
CA HIS A 17 16.90 17.21 -0.71
C HIS A 17 18.19 16.64 -1.28
N ILE A 18 18.16 16.10 -2.48
CA ILE A 18 19.38 15.91 -3.28
C ILE A 18 19.13 16.61 -4.60
N LEU A 19 19.62 17.84 -4.67
CA LEU A 19 19.93 18.50 -5.93
C LEU A 19 21.08 17.71 -6.57
N CYS A 20 20.84 17.06 -7.71
CA CYS A 20 21.94 16.66 -8.59
C CYS A 20 21.73 17.29 -9.96
N ASN A 21 22.74 18.09 -10.28
CA ASN A 21 22.88 19.02 -11.38
C ASN A 21 22.91 18.26 -12.71
N THR A 22 22.14 18.72 -13.70
CA THR A 22 22.25 18.27 -15.09
C THR A 22 23.64 18.60 -15.63
N SER A 23 24.43 17.58 -15.96
CA SER A 23 25.56 17.74 -16.90
C SER A 23 25.45 16.69 -17.99
N LEU A 24 25.10 17.18 -19.19
CA LEU A 24 25.16 16.46 -20.45
C LEU A 24 26.63 16.22 -20.81
N LEU A 25 27.09 14.96 -20.79
CA LEU A 25 28.28 14.52 -21.51
C LEU A 25 28.10 13.08 -22.04
N THR A 26 27.76 13.03 -23.33
CA THR A 26 28.36 12.19 -24.38
C THR A 26 28.73 10.72 -24.13
N SER A 27 28.23 9.91 -25.09
CA SER A 27 28.87 8.76 -25.77
C SER A 27 28.71 7.35 -25.21
N ASN A 28 27.91 6.58 -25.96
CA ASN A 28 28.08 5.19 -26.36
C ASN A 28 28.59 4.21 -25.29
N SER A 29 27.65 3.55 -24.60
CA SER A 29 27.75 2.11 -24.33
C SER A 29 26.38 1.62 -23.86
N LEU A 30 26.10 0.36 -24.18
CA LEU A 30 24.93 -0.46 -23.82
C LEU A 30 24.26 0.01 -22.51
N PRO A 31 22.91 -0.01 -22.39
CA PRO A 31 22.25 0.49 -21.20
C PRO A 31 22.88 -0.16 -20.00
N ALA A 32 23.56 0.65 -19.18
CA ALA A 32 24.17 0.20 -17.96
C ALA A 32 23.05 -0.44 -17.16
N ILE A 33 23.04 -1.78 -17.14
CA ILE A 33 22.19 -2.54 -16.25
C ILE A 33 22.65 -2.10 -14.88
N ASP A 34 21.90 -1.19 -14.29
CA ASP A 34 22.16 -0.66 -12.96
C ASP A 34 22.45 -1.85 -12.05
N SER A 35 23.70 -1.91 -11.56
CA SER A 35 24.21 -3.02 -10.76
C SER A 35 23.32 -3.32 -9.54
N THR A 36 22.49 -2.34 -9.15
CA THR A 36 21.45 -2.46 -8.13
C THR A 36 20.36 -3.49 -8.45
N PHE A 37 20.07 -3.81 -9.72
CA PHE A 37 19.11 -4.86 -10.10
C PHE A 37 19.72 -6.26 -10.03
N LEU A 38 21.01 -6.41 -10.33
CA LEU A 38 21.74 -7.69 -10.26
C LEU A 38 22.09 -8.08 -8.81
N VAL A 39 22.21 -7.10 -7.90
CA VAL A 39 22.48 -7.34 -6.46
C VAL A 39 21.23 -7.81 -5.69
N ARG A 40 20.01 -7.70 -6.25
CA ARG A 40 18.79 -8.22 -5.62
C ARG A 40 18.68 -9.73 -5.82
N THR A 41 19.52 -10.49 -5.14
CA THR A 41 19.42 -11.95 -5.07
C THR A 41 18.14 -12.33 -4.30
N LYS A 42 17.13 -12.78 -5.04
CA LYS A 42 15.83 -13.32 -4.57
C LYS A 42 14.84 -12.27 -4.01
N ILE A 43 13.88 -11.87 -4.85
CA ILE A 43 12.66 -11.19 -4.39
C ILE A 43 11.91 -12.17 -3.47
N ARG A 44 11.72 -11.81 -2.20
CA ARG A 44 10.94 -12.61 -1.25
C ARG A 44 9.47 -12.50 -1.62
N ASP A 45 8.85 -13.63 -1.94
CA ASP A 45 7.40 -13.72 -2.00
C ASP A 45 6.84 -13.74 -0.58
N ASN A 46 6.44 -12.56 -0.09
CA ASN A 46 5.77 -12.39 1.19
C ASN A 46 4.25 -12.52 1.05
N PHE A 47 3.73 -12.85 -0.13
CA PHE A 47 2.30 -13.02 -0.30
C PHE A 47 1.85 -14.28 0.46
N PRO A 48 0.89 -14.15 1.38
CA PRO A 48 0.37 -15.30 2.08
C PRO A 48 -0.35 -16.22 1.10
N ARG A 49 -0.26 -17.53 1.32
CA ARG A 49 -1.01 -18.52 0.54
C ARG A 49 -2.52 -18.24 0.66
N ALA A 50 -3.22 -18.30 -0.47
CA ALA A 50 -4.65 -18.03 -0.51
C ALA A 50 -5.44 -18.98 0.39
N LYS A 51 -6.31 -18.42 1.24
CA LYS A 51 -7.20 -19.17 2.13
C LYS A 51 -8.56 -18.50 2.21
N GLU A 52 -9.57 -19.15 1.65
CA GLU A 52 -10.90 -18.56 1.49
C GLU A 52 -11.58 -18.25 2.82
N THR A 53 -11.44 -19.15 3.80
CA THR A 53 -11.96 -18.92 5.15
C THR A 53 -11.36 -17.67 5.80
N TYR A 54 -10.08 -17.39 5.53
CA TYR A 54 -9.42 -16.21 6.08
C TYR A 54 -9.92 -14.94 5.39
N ARG A 55 -10.07 -14.98 4.05
CA ARG A 55 -10.61 -13.89 3.24
C ARG A 55 -11.98 -13.45 3.75
N ILE A 56 -12.93 -14.39 3.90
CA ILE A 56 -14.29 -14.09 4.38
C ILE A 56 -14.27 -13.60 5.83
N LYS A 57 -13.56 -14.28 6.73
CA LYS A 57 -13.54 -13.92 8.16
C LYS A 57 -12.93 -12.54 8.43
N LYS A 58 -11.89 -12.14 7.68
CA LYS A 58 -11.20 -10.86 7.89
C LYS A 58 -11.77 -9.72 7.09
N LEU A 59 -12.16 -9.99 5.84
CA LEU A 59 -12.49 -8.94 4.87
C LEU A 59 -13.95 -8.94 4.45
N GLY A 60 -14.71 -9.96 4.84
CA GLY A 60 -16.10 -10.14 4.47
C GLY A 60 -17.05 -9.12 5.09
N TRP A 61 -18.28 -9.12 4.59
CA TRP A 61 -19.33 -8.16 4.97
C TRP A 61 -19.55 -8.06 6.48
N LYS A 62 -19.74 -9.20 7.16
CA LYS A 62 -19.96 -9.24 8.62
C LYS A 62 -18.79 -8.64 9.40
N ALA A 63 -17.56 -8.92 8.97
CA ALA A 63 -16.35 -8.39 9.60
C ALA A 63 -16.21 -6.87 9.41
N ARG A 64 -16.71 -6.31 8.30
CA ARG A 64 -16.74 -4.86 8.07
C ARG A 64 -17.86 -4.16 8.84
N LEU A 65 -18.99 -4.82 9.06
CA LEU A 65 -20.10 -4.26 9.83
C LEU A 65 -19.90 -4.33 11.35
N SER A 66 -19.00 -5.19 11.86
CA SER A 66 -18.82 -5.36 13.30
C SER A 66 -18.24 -4.13 14.01
N TYR A 67 -17.45 -3.30 13.30
CA TYR A 67 -16.77 -2.14 13.89
C TYR A 67 -17.02 -0.85 13.10
N ASN A 68 -16.96 0.29 13.78
CA ASN A 68 -17.29 1.61 13.22
C ASN A 68 -16.43 1.99 11.99
N GLY A 69 -15.14 1.67 12.02
CA GLY A 69 -14.23 1.96 10.90
C GLY A 69 -14.56 1.16 9.64
N GLY A 70 -15.10 -0.05 9.78
CA GLY A 70 -15.48 -0.90 8.66
C GLY A 70 -16.75 -0.40 7.99
N ARG A 71 -17.73 0.05 8.79
CA ARG A 71 -18.94 0.73 8.29
C ARG A 71 -18.57 1.97 7.49
N ARG A 72 -17.69 2.83 8.04
CA ARG A 72 -17.19 4.02 7.32
C ARG A 72 -16.47 3.67 6.02
N LEU A 73 -15.77 2.54 5.96
CA LEU A 73 -15.12 2.06 4.74
C LEU A 73 -16.15 1.65 3.68
N ILE A 74 -17.19 0.91 4.06
CA ILE A 74 -18.30 0.55 3.17
C ILE A 74 -18.97 1.81 2.62
N TRP A 75 -19.26 2.79 3.48
CA TRP A 75 -19.90 4.04 3.08
C TRP A 75 -19.08 4.78 2.02
N ARG A 76 -17.75 4.86 2.21
CA ARG A 76 -16.85 5.44 1.19
C ARG A 76 -16.88 4.68 -0.14
N ARG A 77 -17.07 3.36 -0.12
CA ARG A 77 -17.15 2.55 -1.35
C ARG A 77 -18.47 2.76 -2.07
N ILE A 78 -19.58 2.90 -1.34
CA ILE A 78 -20.90 3.24 -1.90
C ILE A 78 -20.84 4.63 -2.54
N LEU A 79 -20.31 5.63 -1.83
CA LEU A 79 -20.19 7.00 -2.35
C LEU A 79 -19.27 7.09 -3.57
N LYS A 80 -18.27 6.20 -3.67
CA LYS A 80 -17.41 6.09 -4.86
C LYS A 80 -18.07 5.30 -6.00
N GLY A 81 -19.25 4.71 -5.80
CA GLY A 81 -19.92 3.87 -6.79
C GLY A 81 -19.21 2.55 -7.08
N LYS A 82 -18.54 1.95 -6.08
CA LYS A 82 -17.88 0.65 -6.28
C LYS A 82 -18.91 -0.47 -6.33
N HIS A 83 -18.85 -1.28 -7.38
CA HIS A 83 -19.68 -2.49 -7.54
C HIS A 83 -19.46 -3.49 -6.40
N VAL A 84 -18.20 -3.76 -6.03
CA VAL A 84 -17.86 -4.70 -4.95
C VAL A 84 -17.47 -3.92 -3.68
N LEU A 85 -18.32 -4.03 -2.65
CA LEU A 85 -18.17 -3.32 -1.39
C LEU A 85 -17.24 -4.03 -0.41
N THR A 86 -17.41 -5.33 -0.24
CA THR A 86 -16.55 -6.15 0.60
C THR A 86 -16.15 -7.41 -0.16
N HIS A 87 -15.20 -8.12 0.42
CA HIS A 87 -14.94 -9.50 0.03
C HIS A 87 -16.13 -10.40 0.36
#